data_AF-F9PAJ9-F1
#
_entry.id   AF-F9PAJ9-F1
#
_cell.length_a   1.000
_cell.length_b   1.000
_cell.length_c   1.000
_cell.angle_alpha   90.00
_cell.angle_beta   90.00
_cell.angle_gamma   90.00
#
_symmetry.space_group_name_H-M   'P 1'
#
loop_
_entity.id
_entity.type
_entity.pdbx_description
1 polymer ?
#
loop_
_entity_poly.entity_id
_entity_poly.type
_entity_poly.pdbx_seq_one_letter_code
_entity_poly.pdbx_strand_id
1 'polypeptide(L)'
;MLEFQHLGWLKFLFQYIYYAAESFLISLVLVFGQKAFETWFKNDKIPYGGILLGLTWGLMHILSKRSVLTGILTCLAGFLFGSVYLLVNKDYKKTLVIVTCLFML
;
A
#
# COMPACT_ATOMS: atom_id res chain seq x y z
N MET A 1 1.48 0.72 -21.41
CA MET A 1 1.59 1.42 -22.71
C MET A 1 0.51 2.48 -22.92
N LEU A 2 -0.75 2.21 -22.52
CA LEU A 2 -1.86 3.19 -22.54
C LEU A 2 -1.54 4.51 -21.80
N GLU A 3 -0.94 4.44 -20.61
CA GLU A 3 -0.62 5.61 -19.80
C GLU A 3 0.47 6.49 -20.45
N PHE A 4 1.49 5.88 -21.05
CA PHE A 4 2.50 6.59 -21.84
C PHE A 4 1.88 7.30 -23.06
N GLN A 5 0.95 6.63 -23.75
CA GLN A 5 0.22 7.21 -24.89
C GLN A 5 -0.67 8.39 -24.49
N HIS A 6 -1.23 8.38 -23.28
CA HIS A 6 -2.09 9.47 -22.77
C HIS A 6 -1.32 10.66 -22.17
N LEU A 7 -0.21 10.42 -21.49
CA LEU A 7 0.49 11.44 -20.69
C LEU A 7 1.69 12.06 -21.43
N GLY A 8 2.25 11.35 -22.42
CA GLY A 8 3.55 11.70 -23.01
C GLY A 8 4.72 11.35 -22.09
N TRP A 9 5.94 11.37 -22.64
CA TRP A 9 7.12 10.81 -21.97
C TRP A 9 7.49 11.48 -20.64
N LEU A 10 7.34 12.81 -20.55
CA LEU A 10 7.74 13.57 -19.35
C LEU A 10 6.82 13.27 -18.16
N LYS A 11 5.49 13.38 -18.36
CA LYS A 11 4.51 13.09 -17.32
C LYS A 11 4.55 11.62 -16.91
N PHE A 12 4.75 10.71 -17.87
CA PHE A 12 4.95 9.29 -17.59
C PHE A 12 6.13 9.05 -16.65
N LEU A 13 7.28 9.69 -16.89
CA LEU A 13 8.45 9.55 -16.03
C LEU A 13 8.15 10.01 -14.60
N PHE A 14 7.59 11.21 -14.43
CA PHE A 14 7.25 11.73 -13.11
C PHE A 14 6.19 10.88 -12.41
N GLN A 15 5.23 10.31 -13.14
CA GLN A 15 4.21 9.42 -12.60
C GLN A 15 4.84 8.16 -11.97
N TYR A 16 5.81 7.54 -12.64
CA TYR A 16 6.47 6.34 -12.11
C TYR A 16 7.39 6.65 -10.93
N ILE A 17 8.05 7.80 -10.93
CA ILE A 17 8.80 8.28 -9.75
C ILE A 17 7.84 8.49 -8.58
N TYR A 18 6.68 9.10 -8.83
CA TYR A 18 5.63 9.30 -7.84
C TYR A 18 5.12 7.96 -7.28
N TYR A 19 4.79 6.99 -8.15
CA TYR A 19 4.34 5.66 -7.72
C TYR A 19 5.39 4.92 -6.89
N ALA A 20 6.68 5.02 -7.25
CA ALA A 20 7.77 4.41 -6.48
C ALA A 20 7.91 5.05 -5.08
N ALA A 21 7.77 6.38 -4.99
CA ALA A 21 7.79 7.07 -3.70
C ALA A 21 6.57 6.70 -2.84
N GLU A 22 5.39 6.62 -3.46
CA GLU A 22 4.13 6.27 -2.79
C GLU A 22 4.16 4.83 -2.27
N SER A 23 4.62 3.87 -3.09
CA SER A 23 4.75 2.47 -2.68
C SER A 23 5.76 2.27 -1.55
N PHE A 24 6.85 3.05 -1.54
CA PHE A 24 7.80 3.07 -0.45
C PHE A 24 7.15 3.58 0.85
N LEU A 25 6.43 4.70 0.81
CA LEU A 25 5.71 5.23 1.98
C LEU A 25 4.66 4.25 2.52
N ILE A 26 3.86 3.64 1.62
CA ILE A 26 2.90 2.59 1.95
C ILE A 26 3.60 1.44 2.69
N SER A 27 4.75 1.00 2.19
CA SER A 27 5.53 -0.08 2.80
C SER A 27 6.05 0.29 4.19
N LEU A 28 6.43 1.54 4.43
CA LEU A 28 6.84 2.01 5.75
C LEU A 28 5.68 1.97 6.75
N VAL A 29 4.52 2.52 6.38
CA VAL A 29 3.31 2.51 7.24
C VAL A 29 2.93 1.08 7.57
N LEU A 30 2.95 0.21 6.58
CA LEU A 30 2.62 -1.20 6.74
C LEU A 30 3.58 -1.91 7.69
N VAL A 31 4.91 -1.79 7.48
CA VAL A 31 5.91 -2.51 8.29
C VAL A 31 5.97 -1.99 9.72
N PHE A 32 6.01 -0.67 9.89
CA PHE A 32 6.08 -0.08 11.23
C PHE A 32 4.76 -0.19 11.98
N GLY A 33 3.62 -0.07 11.28
CA GLY A 33 2.31 -0.35 11.83
C GLY A 33 2.20 -1.79 12.33
N GLN A 34 2.64 -2.76 11.53
CA GLN A 34 2.68 -4.16 11.97
C GLN A 34 3.52 -4.31 13.24
N LYS A 35 4.76 -3.82 13.25
CA LYS A 35 5.66 -3.93 14.41
C LYS A 35 5.07 -3.30 15.68
N ALA A 36 4.43 -2.13 15.58
CA ALA A 36 3.84 -1.45 16.71
C ALA A 36 2.71 -2.28 17.35
N PHE A 37 1.77 -2.73 16.54
CA PHE A 37 0.61 -3.48 17.03
C PHE A 37 0.94 -4.92 17.44
N GLU A 38 1.89 -5.59 16.79
CA GLU A 38 2.41 -6.88 17.28
C GLU A 38 3.03 -6.73 18.68
N THR A 39 3.75 -5.63 18.90
CA THR A 39 4.37 -5.35 20.20
C THR A 39 3.33 -5.10 21.28
N TRP A 40 2.23 -4.41 20.95
CA TRP A 40 1.15 -4.10 21.88
C TRP A 40 0.24 -5.31 22.17
N PHE A 41 -0.19 -6.01 21.12
CA PHE A 41 -1.17 -7.10 21.24
C PHE A 41 -0.55 -8.49 21.43
N LYS A 42 0.77 -8.62 21.30
CA LYS A 42 1.50 -9.90 21.42
C LYS A 42 0.95 -11.00 20.50
N ASN A 43 0.38 -10.61 19.37
CA ASN A 43 -0.13 -11.49 18.34
C ASN A 43 0.49 -11.07 17.03
N ASP A 44 1.03 -12.03 16.29
CA ASP A 44 1.84 -11.77 15.11
C ASP A 44 1.23 -12.37 13.83
N LYS A 45 0.02 -12.93 13.96
CA LYS A 45 -0.76 -13.57 12.90
C LYS A 45 -1.78 -12.64 12.26
N ILE A 46 -2.07 -11.50 12.88
CA ILE A 46 -3.04 -10.52 12.38
C ILE A 46 -2.30 -9.48 11.54
N PRO A 47 -2.79 -9.11 10.34
CA PRO A 47 -2.14 -8.14 9.45
C PRO A 47 -2.42 -6.70 9.91
N TYR A 48 -2.02 -6.35 11.14
CA TYR A 48 -2.21 -5.02 11.72
C TYR A 48 -1.68 -3.88 10.86
N GLY A 49 -0.53 -4.07 10.21
CA GLY A 49 0.03 -3.09 9.27
C GLY A 49 -0.91 -2.81 8.10
N GLY A 50 -1.55 -3.85 7.57
CA GLY A 50 -2.55 -3.72 6.51
C GLY A 50 -3.85 -3.10 6.98
N ILE A 51 -4.30 -3.43 8.20
CA ILE A 51 -5.48 -2.79 8.82
C ILE A 51 -5.22 -1.29 9.01
N LEU A 52 -4.08 -0.91 9.60
CA LEU A 52 -3.70 0.49 9.79
C LEU A 52 -3.62 1.23 8.45
N LEU A 53 -3.00 0.60 7.45
CA LEU A 53 -2.90 1.16 6.11
C LEU A 53 -4.28 1.35 5.47
N GLY A 54 -5.18 0.37 5.60
CA GLY A 54 -6.55 0.50 5.09
C GLY A 54 -7.30 1.64 5.78
N LEU A 55 -7.18 1.78 7.10
CA LEU A 55 -7.83 2.86 7.86
C LEU A 55 -7.27 4.24 7.52
N THR A 56 -5.95 4.38 7.37
CA THR A 56 -5.33 5.69 7.12
C THR A 56 -5.40 6.07 5.65
N TRP A 57 -5.02 5.15 4.76
CA TRP A 57 -4.92 5.40 3.32
C TRP A 57 -6.27 5.23 2.63
N GLY A 58 -6.99 4.15 2.93
CA GLY A 58 -8.27 3.83 2.28
C GLY A 58 -9.39 4.79 2.64
N LEU A 59 -9.53 5.16 3.92
CA LEU A 59 -10.51 6.18 4.32
C LEU A 59 -10.17 7.56 3.72
N MET A 60 -8.88 7.92 3.65
CA MET A 60 -8.47 9.17 3.02
C MET A 60 -8.81 9.20 1.52
N HIS A 61 -8.83 8.05 0.85
CA HIS A 61 -9.25 7.92 -0.55
C HIS A 61 -10.73 8.19 -0.78
N ILE A 62 -11.60 7.95 0.21
CA ILE A 62 -13.01 8.36 0.13
C ILE A 62 -13.09 9.88 -0.02
N LEU A 63 -12.31 10.61 0.76
CA LEU A 63 -12.31 12.07 0.77
C LEU A 63 -11.63 12.66 -0.46
N SER A 64 -10.42 12.17 -0.79
CA SER A 64 -9.61 12.73 -1.86
C SER A 64 -10.14 12.40 -3.26
N LYS A 65 -10.72 11.20 -3.45
CA LYS A 65 -11.30 10.77 -4.73
C LYS A 65 -12.81 10.98 -4.81
N ARG A 66 -13.44 11.44 -3.72
CA ARG A 66 -14.90 11.64 -3.59
C ARG A 66 -15.69 10.38 -3.99
N SER A 67 -15.15 9.21 -3.69
CA SER A 67 -15.68 7.91 -4.10
C SER A 67 -15.57 6.92 -2.96
N VAL A 68 -16.71 6.54 -2.41
CA VAL A 68 -16.81 5.54 -1.33
C VAL A 68 -16.28 4.19 -1.82
N LEU A 69 -16.64 3.79 -3.04
CA LEU A 69 -16.19 2.53 -3.63
C LEU A 69 -14.66 2.49 -3.75
N THR A 70 -14.05 3.57 -4.24
CA THR A 70 -12.58 3.66 -4.36
C THR A 70 -11.93 3.52 -3.00
N GLY A 71 -12.43 4.23 -1.98
CA GLY A 71 -11.87 4.10 -0.63
C GLY A 71 -12.03 2.71 -0.02
N ILE A 72 -13.18 2.04 -0.21
CA ILE A 72 -13.38 0.65 0.24
C ILE A 72 -12.40 -0.29 -0.45
N LEU A 73 -12.23 -0.17 -1.78
CA LEU A 73 -11.27 -0.98 -2.52
C LEU A 73 -9.83 -0.73 -2.03
N THR A 74 -9.47 0.52 -1.75
CA THR A 74 -8.16 0.87 -1.17
C THR A 74 -8.00 0.32 0.25
N CYS A 75 -9.05 0.31 1.09
CA CYS A 75 -9.03 -0.34 2.39
C CYS A 75 -8.74 -1.83 2.27
N LEU A 76 -9.42 -2.52 1.34
CA LEU A 76 -9.20 -3.93 1.06
C LEU A 76 -7.79 -4.20 0.54
N ALA A 77 -7.29 -3.34 -0.36
CA ALA A 77 -5.91 -3.42 -0.85
C ALA A 77 -4.90 -3.29 0.30
N GLY A 78 -5.12 -2.35 1.23
CA GLY A 78 -4.28 -2.20 2.42
C GLY A 78 -4.23 -3.49 3.26
N PHE A 79 -5.39 -4.10 3.52
CA PHE A 79 -5.47 -5.39 4.22
C PHE A 79 -4.70 -6.49 3.48
N LEU A 80 -4.89 -6.61 2.15
CA LEU A 80 -4.19 -7.60 1.32
C LEU A 80 -2.68 -7.41 1.34
N PHE A 81 -2.18 -6.17 1.30
CA PHE A 81 -0.74 -5.90 1.45
C PHE A 81 -0.22 -6.35 2.81
N GLY A 82 -0.98 -6.12 3.88
CA GLY A 82 -0.64 -6.63 5.22
C GLY A 82 -0.60 -8.16 5.25
N SER A 83 -1.54 -8.84 4.60
CA SER A 83 -1.53 -10.30 4.46
C SER A 83 -0.30 -10.79 3.69
N VAL A 84 0.07 -10.12 2.59
CA VAL A 84 1.29 -10.43 1.83
C VAL A 84 2.53 -10.31 2.72
N TYR A 85 2.64 -9.26 3.51
CA TYR A 85 3.77 -9.07 4.45
C TYR A 85 3.91 -10.25 5.41
N LEU A 86 2.80 -10.77 5.95
CA LEU A 86 2.81 -11.95 6.80
C LEU A 86 3.20 -13.22 6.02
N LEU A 87 2.66 -13.42 4.81
CA LEU A 87 2.94 -14.59 3.96
C LEU A 87 4.40 -14.67 3.52
N VAL A 88 5.08 -13.54 3.36
CA VAL A 88 6.52 -13.50 3.05
C VAL A 88 7.40 -13.50 4.30
N ASN A 89 6.88 -13.97 5.43
CA ASN A 89 7.58 -14.04 6.73
C ASN A 89 8.13 -12.69 7.19
N LYS A 90 7.37 -11.61 6.94
CA LYS A 90 7.70 -10.24 7.39
C LYS A 90 9.02 -9.71 6.80
N ASP A 91 9.44 -10.24 5.64
CA ASP A 91 10.58 -9.76 4.89
C ASP A 91 10.23 -8.43 4.19
N TYR A 92 10.80 -7.34 4.70
CA TYR A 92 10.57 -6.00 4.16
C TYR A 92 10.98 -5.87 2.69
N LYS A 93 12.09 -6.47 2.25
CA LYS A 93 12.59 -6.30 0.87
C LYS A 93 11.63 -6.97 -0.11
N LYS A 94 11.20 -8.19 0.19
CA LYS A 94 10.20 -8.91 -0.61
C LYS A 94 8.88 -8.16 -0.64
N THR A 95 8.46 -7.64 0.50
CA THR A 95 7.20 -6.89 0.63
C THR A 95 7.23 -5.62 -0.18
N LEU A 96 8.31 -4.84 -0.10
CA LEU A 96 8.47 -3.61 -0.89
C LEU A 96 8.35 -3.91 -2.39
N VAL A 97 9.01 -4.96 -2.87
CA VAL A 97 8.94 -5.35 -4.29
C VAL A 97 7.52 -5.76 -4.68
N ILE A 98 6.89 -6.65 -3.91
CA ILE A 98 5.54 -7.16 -4.24
C ILE A 98 4.50 -6.04 -4.16
N VAL A 99 4.50 -5.24 -3.09
CA VAL A 99 3.57 -4.12 -2.91
C VAL A 99 3.78 -3.07 -4.01
N THR A 100 5.02 -2.76 -4.39
CA THR A 100 5.29 -1.83 -5.49
C THR A 100 4.75 -2.35 -6.81
N CYS A 101 4.97 -3.64 -7.13
CA CYS A 101 4.42 -4.25 -8.33
C CYS A 101 2.89 -4.22 -8.33
N LEU A 102 2.25 -4.58 -7.20
CA LEU A 102 0.79 -4.55 -7.08
C LEU A 102 0.21 -3.15 -7.15
N PHE A 103 0.94 -2.14 -6.67
CA PHE A 103 0.52 -0.74 -6.70
C PHE A 103 0.61 -0.12 -8.10
N MET A 104 1.56 -0.57 -8.92
CA MET A 104 1.79 -0.06 -10.27
C MET A 104 0.98 -0.78 -11.37
N LEU A 105 0.27 -1.86 -11.03
CA LEU A 105 -0.62 -2.62 -11.92
C LEU A 105 -1.98 -1.93 -12.07
#